data_AF-A0A2B1DM46-F1
#
_entry.id   AF-A0A2B1DM46-F1
#
_cell.length_a   1.000
_cell.length_b   1.000
_cell.length_c   1.000
_cell.angle_alpha   90.00
_cell.angle_beta   90.00
_cell.angle_gamma   90.00
#
_symmetry.space_group_name_H-M   'P 1'
#
loop_
_entity.id
_entity.type
_entity.pdbx_description
1 polymer ?
#
loop_
_entity_poly.entity_id
_entity_poly.type
_entity_poly.pdbx_seq_one_letter_code
_entity_poly.pdbx_strand_id
1 'polypeptide(L)'
;MEKFILAFDRELVIAEKKDSTWSVQSQFVGANPVALALDPYDQERMYCGTFDRGLWRSKDGGSSWEAIGTLPSFGEVFPANAIHMRAITAVSVSPEKGDDGNGIVYVGTEPSAMFVSKNGGDSFELLTDYRQMPSYSSWFFPQRTYTHHVKHIEIDANNPETIYTTIEVGGLIKSVDGGMTWTEEKEGNYPQDIHILKSHRNAPNRLYGVLGDSFLKEPGQEYAESNDGGKTWNYMCSGLKHHYAYQMAVNPNDPENIIIATSSNPHVAHDYNNGKCESFIYKKEKDQPWAEMNVGLPTPKGTIIPVLKATSDGTFYLFSNKGVYQSVDGGSNWTSLEIPWENRFMEQHPYEMLIIK
;
A
#
# COMPACT_ATOMS: atom_id res chain seq x y z
N MET A 1 -7.38 -5.85 -22.50
CA MET A 1 -6.60 -4.65 -22.88
C MET A 1 -5.75 -4.39 -21.67
N GLU A 2 -4.43 -4.30 -21.76
CA GLU A 2 -3.62 -4.20 -20.54
C GLU A 2 -3.46 -2.72 -20.16
N LYS A 3 -3.88 -2.34 -18.95
CA LYS A 3 -3.81 -0.97 -18.45
C LYS A 3 -3.22 -0.94 -17.04
N PHE A 4 -2.29 -0.02 -16.83
CA PHE A 4 -1.68 0.27 -15.54
C PHE A 4 -1.95 1.72 -15.16
N ILE A 5 -2.24 1.93 -13.87
CA ILE A 5 -2.28 3.27 -13.28
C ILE A 5 -1.20 3.28 -12.21
N LEU A 6 -0.17 4.10 -12.44
CA LEU A 6 1.05 4.15 -11.67
C LEU A 6 1.06 5.48 -10.89
N ALA A 7 1.01 5.41 -9.57
CA ALA A 7 1.12 6.59 -8.72
C ALA A 7 2.58 6.89 -8.41
N PHE A 8 3.05 8.05 -8.88
CA PHE A 8 4.32 8.66 -8.49
C PHE A 8 4.08 9.83 -7.53
N ASP A 9 5.13 10.25 -6.83
CA ASP A 9 5.11 11.40 -5.91
C ASP A 9 4.57 12.71 -6.52
N ARG A 10 4.62 12.89 -7.84
CA ARG A 10 4.13 14.11 -8.50
C ARG A 10 2.99 13.89 -9.48
N GLU A 11 2.65 12.68 -9.87
CA GLU A 11 1.67 12.44 -10.94
C GLU A 11 1.12 11.02 -10.96
N LEU A 12 -0.04 10.85 -11.60
CA LEU A 12 -0.49 9.54 -12.05
C LEU A 12 0.01 9.32 -13.48
N VAL A 13 0.57 8.15 -13.76
CA VAL A 13 0.94 7.72 -15.09
C VAL A 13 0.02 6.57 -15.51
N ILE A 14 -0.72 6.78 -16.59
CA ILE A 14 -1.60 5.79 -17.19
C ILE A 14 -0.88 5.18 -18.38
N ALA A 15 -0.57 3.89 -18.28
CA ALA A 15 0.01 3.12 -19.37
C ALA A 15 -1.02 2.14 -19.93
N GLU A 16 -1.32 2.23 -21.23
CA GLU A 16 -2.30 1.40 -21.91
C GLU A 16 -1.67 0.68 -23.09
N LYS A 17 -1.96 -0.62 -23.22
CA LYS A 17 -1.49 -1.46 -24.33
C LYS A 17 -2.61 -1.71 -25.33
N LYS A 18 -2.40 -1.26 -26.56
CA LYS A 18 -3.27 -1.53 -27.71
C LYS A 18 -2.45 -2.06 -28.87
N ASP A 19 -2.87 -3.19 -29.44
CA ASP A 19 -2.19 -3.84 -30.58
C ASP A 19 -0.68 -4.01 -30.35
N SER A 20 -0.31 -4.48 -29.16
CA SER A 20 1.08 -4.66 -28.68
C SER A 20 1.90 -3.38 -28.49
N THR A 21 1.32 -2.20 -28.68
CA THR A 21 1.98 -0.90 -28.49
C THR A 21 1.48 -0.25 -27.20
N TRP A 22 2.42 0.28 -26.41
CA TRP A 22 2.12 1.04 -25.21
C TRP A 22 1.94 2.53 -25.52
N SER A 23 0.90 3.14 -24.96
CA SER A 23 0.76 4.60 -24.83
C SER A 23 0.82 4.98 -23.36
N VAL A 24 1.48 6.11 -23.07
CA VAL A 24 1.68 6.61 -21.71
C VAL A 24 1.14 8.03 -21.62
N GLN A 25 0.32 8.30 -20.60
CA GLN A 25 -0.23 9.63 -20.33
C GLN A 25 -0.11 9.98 -18.86
N SER A 26 0.29 11.23 -18.60
CA SER A 26 0.27 11.81 -17.26
C SER A 26 -1.09 12.43 -16.93
N GLN A 27 -1.53 12.24 -15.69
CA GLN A 27 -2.62 12.97 -15.06
C GLN A 27 -2.18 13.42 -13.66
N PHE A 28 -2.96 14.26 -12.99
CA PHE A 28 -2.71 14.61 -11.58
C PHE A 28 -1.33 15.26 -11.32
N VAL A 29 -0.80 15.99 -12.30
CA VAL A 29 0.52 16.62 -12.18
C VAL A 29 0.54 17.61 -11.01
N GLY A 30 1.50 17.41 -10.10
CA GLY A 30 1.68 18.12 -8.85
C GLY A 30 0.63 17.80 -7.78
N ALA A 31 -0.17 16.74 -7.91
CA ALA A 31 -1.24 16.40 -6.98
C ALA A 31 -0.85 15.36 -5.93
N ASN A 32 0.40 14.90 -5.90
CA ASN A 32 0.94 13.98 -4.89
C ASN A 32 0.05 12.76 -4.60
N PRO A 33 -0.25 11.92 -5.62
CA PRO A 33 -1.00 10.69 -5.40
C PRO A 33 -0.15 9.69 -4.62
N VAL A 34 -0.71 9.12 -3.55
CA VAL A 34 0.01 8.22 -2.64
C VAL A 34 -0.72 6.89 -2.38
N ALA A 35 -2.00 6.80 -2.71
CA ALA A 35 -2.80 5.59 -2.54
C ALA A 35 -3.76 5.41 -3.70
N LEU A 36 -3.95 4.17 -4.15
CA LEU A 36 -4.93 3.79 -5.17
C LEU A 36 -5.70 2.55 -4.71
N ALA A 37 -6.99 2.50 -5.04
CA ALA A 37 -7.81 1.32 -4.84
C ALA A 37 -8.79 1.12 -5.99
N LEU A 38 -9.00 -0.14 -6.39
CA LEU A 38 -9.96 -0.54 -7.42
C LEU A 38 -11.18 -1.17 -6.73
N ASP A 39 -12.38 -0.86 -7.22
CA ASP A 39 -13.59 -1.54 -6.76
C ASP A 39 -13.62 -2.99 -7.28
N PRO A 40 -13.77 -4.01 -6.43
CA PRO A 40 -13.80 -5.40 -6.86
C PRO A 40 -15.03 -5.75 -7.69
N TYR A 41 -16.08 -4.92 -7.68
CA TYR A 41 -17.34 -5.14 -8.41
C TYR A 41 -17.47 -4.29 -9.68
N ASP A 42 -16.64 -3.26 -9.83
CA ASP A 42 -16.69 -2.29 -10.92
C ASP A 42 -15.26 -1.87 -11.31
N GLN A 43 -14.71 -2.48 -12.36
CA GLN A 43 -13.35 -2.19 -12.81
C GLN A 43 -13.19 -0.78 -13.42
N GLU A 44 -14.28 -0.07 -13.70
CA GLU A 44 -14.23 1.33 -14.12
C GLU A 44 -14.16 2.27 -12.92
N ARG A 45 -14.50 1.78 -11.73
CA ARG A 45 -14.49 2.55 -10.49
C ARG A 45 -13.25 2.34 -9.66
N MET A 46 -12.58 3.45 -9.39
CA MET A 46 -11.34 3.47 -8.64
C MET A 46 -11.16 4.78 -7.89
N TYR A 47 -10.28 4.74 -6.91
CA TYR A 47 -10.06 5.82 -5.97
C TYR A 47 -8.58 6.17 -5.92
N CYS A 48 -8.28 7.47 -5.77
CA CYS A 48 -6.94 8.00 -5.64
C CYS A 48 -6.87 8.92 -4.43
N GLY A 49 -6.13 8.48 -3.41
CA GLY A 49 -5.75 9.31 -2.26
C GLY A 49 -4.56 10.18 -2.60
N THR A 50 -4.65 11.48 -2.30
CA THR A 50 -3.55 12.42 -2.45
C THR A 50 -3.12 12.99 -1.10
N PHE A 51 -1.84 13.31 -0.96
CA PHE A 51 -1.31 13.80 0.32
C PHE A 51 -1.75 15.24 0.66
N ASP A 52 -2.12 16.07 -0.32
CA ASP A 52 -2.48 17.48 -0.06
C ASP A 52 -3.74 17.96 -0.81
N ARG A 53 -4.41 17.10 -1.58
CA ARG A 53 -5.58 17.44 -2.40
C ARG A 53 -6.77 16.49 -2.22
N GLY A 54 -6.81 15.76 -1.09
CA GLY A 54 -7.97 14.94 -0.74
C GLY A 54 -8.12 13.65 -1.55
N LEU A 55 -9.34 13.14 -1.59
CA LEU A 55 -9.71 11.90 -2.25
C LEU A 55 -10.35 12.17 -3.61
N TRP A 56 -10.02 11.33 -4.59
CA TRP A 56 -10.55 11.41 -5.95
C TRP A 56 -11.14 10.07 -6.36
N ARG A 57 -12.14 10.11 -7.23
CA ARG A 57 -12.80 8.94 -7.80
C ARG A 57 -12.81 9.04 -9.32
N SER A 58 -12.58 7.92 -9.99
CA SER A 58 -12.89 7.72 -11.40
C SER A 58 -14.05 6.74 -11.53
N LYS A 59 -14.86 6.91 -12.57
CA LYS A 59 -15.94 5.99 -12.98
C LYS A 59 -15.81 5.55 -14.45
N ASP A 60 -14.64 5.76 -15.04
CA ASP A 60 -14.37 5.53 -16.46
C ASP A 60 -12.99 4.88 -16.68
N GLY A 61 -12.57 4.05 -15.72
CA GLY A 61 -11.34 3.29 -15.81
C GLY A 61 -10.09 4.14 -15.64
N GLY A 62 -10.18 5.28 -14.95
CA GLY A 62 -9.07 6.21 -14.72
C GLY A 62 -8.87 7.24 -15.83
N SER A 63 -9.77 7.31 -16.81
CA SER A 63 -9.71 8.29 -17.90
C SER A 63 -9.95 9.71 -17.40
N SER A 64 -10.87 9.88 -16.45
CA SER A 64 -11.14 11.14 -15.75
C SER A 64 -11.39 10.91 -14.27
N TRP A 65 -11.23 11.97 -13.47
CA TRP A 65 -11.36 11.90 -12.02
C TRP A 65 -12.09 13.13 -11.47
N GLU A 66 -12.90 12.89 -10.45
CA GLU A 66 -13.61 13.91 -9.68
C GLU A 66 -13.14 13.89 -8.23
N ALA A 67 -13.00 15.07 -7.62
CA ALA A 67 -12.73 15.17 -6.20
C ALA A 67 -14.00 14.75 -5.42
N ILE A 68 -13.84 13.87 -4.43
CA ILE A 68 -14.93 13.36 -3.60
C ILE A 68 -14.54 13.44 -2.12
N GLY A 69 -15.55 13.49 -1.24
CA GLY A 69 -15.36 13.42 0.20
C GLY A 69 -14.57 14.56 0.84
N THR A 70 -13.91 15.42 0.09
CA THR A 70 -13.08 16.52 0.58
C THR A 70 -13.53 17.83 -0.07
N LEU A 71 -13.52 18.93 0.68
CA LEU A 71 -13.99 20.21 0.14
C LEU A 71 -12.95 20.84 -0.80
N PRO A 72 -13.37 21.33 -1.97
CA PRO A 72 -12.49 21.97 -2.93
C PRO A 72 -12.13 23.42 -2.55
N SER A 73 -12.86 24.06 -1.62
CA SER A 73 -12.81 25.52 -1.45
C SER A 73 -12.67 25.98 0.01
N PHE A 74 -11.87 27.03 0.18
CA PHE A 74 -11.66 27.71 1.46
C PHE A 74 -12.91 28.51 1.87
N GLY A 75 -13.38 28.36 3.11
CA GLY A 75 -14.49 29.13 3.68
C GLY A 75 -15.85 28.43 3.68
N GLU A 76 -15.94 27.21 3.15
CA GLU A 76 -17.14 26.39 3.27
C GLU A 76 -17.13 25.57 4.57
N VAL A 77 -18.31 25.37 5.16
CA VAL A 77 -18.48 24.49 6.33
C VAL A 77 -18.34 23.05 5.85
N PHE A 78 -17.41 22.30 6.46
CA PHE A 78 -17.28 20.86 6.19
C PHE A 78 -18.63 20.17 6.41
N PRO A 79 -19.17 19.49 5.38
CA PRO A 79 -20.35 18.65 5.57
C PRO A 79 -20.05 17.63 6.67
N ALA A 80 -21.02 17.35 7.53
CA ALA A 80 -20.86 16.34 8.58
C ALA A 80 -20.52 14.95 8.01
N ASN A 81 -20.87 14.72 6.74
CA ASN A 81 -20.65 13.50 5.99
C ASN A 81 -19.47 13.58 5.00
N ALA A 82 -18.41 14.31 5.37
CA ALA A 82 -17.19 14.49 4.57
C ALA A 82 -15.92 14.21 5.38
N ILE A 83 -14.83 13.93 4.66
CA ILE A 83 -13.47 13.86 5.17
C ILE A 83 -12.94 15.28 5.29
N HIS A 84 -12.68 15.70 6.53
CA HIS A 84 -12.18 17.06 6.83
C HIS A 84 -10.65 17.20 6.70
N MET A 85 -9.96 16.11 6.33
CA MET A 85 -8.51 16.01 6.26
C MET A 85 -8.08 15.96 4.79
N ARG A 86 -7.03 16.71 4.45
CA ARG A 86 -6.53 16.79 3.06
C ARG A 86 -5.54 15.69 2.70
N ALA A 87 -4.82 15.19 3.71
CA ALA A 87 -3.84 14.14 3.55
C ALA A 87 -4.52 12.78 3.63
N ILE A 88 -4.77 12.21 2.45
CA ILE A 88 -5.28 10.85 2.31
C ILE A 88 -4.08 9.94 2.08
N THR A 89 -3.77 9.11 3.07
CA THR A 89 -2.54 8.30 3.09
C THR A 89 -2.79 6.83 2.78
N ALA A 90 -4.03 6.35 2.93
CA ALA A 90 -4.41 4.99 2.58
C ALA A 90 -5.84 4.94 2.04
N VAL A 91 -6.09 4.08 1.06
CA VAL A 91 -7.43 3.79 0.55
C VAL A 91 -7.55 2.29 0.32
N SER A 92 -8.65 1.69 0.75
CA SER A 92 -8.94 0.27 0.52
C SER A 92 -10.42 0.09 0.21
N VAL A 93 -10.76 -0.90 -0.62
CA VAL A 93 -12.14 -1.21 -0.98
C VAL A 93 -12.45 -2.64 -0.55
N SER A 94 -13.48 -2.78 0.27
CA SER A 94 -13.96 -4.05 0.78
C SER A 94 -14.61 -4.88 -0.31
N PRO A 95 -14.46 -6.22 -0.27
CA PRO A 95 -15.33 -7.11 -1.01
C PRO A 95 -16.76 -7.15 -0.42
N GLU A 96 -17.06 -6.58 0.74
CA GLU A 96 -18.45 -6.44 1.18
C GLU A 96 -19.16 -5.33 0.41
N LYS A 97 -20.44 -5.57 0.10
CA LYS A 97 -21.24 -4.63 -0.67
C LYS A 97 -21.82 -3.54 0.22
N GLY A 98 -21.64 -2.30 -0.20
CA GLY A 98 -22.32 -1.14 0.33
C GLY A 98 -23.75 -0.99 -0.20
N ASP A 99 -24.34 0.16 0.11
CA ASP A 99 -25.71 0.54 -0.21
C ASP A 99 -25.95 0.66 -1.73
N ASP A 100 -24.88 0.91 -2.50
CA ASP A 100 -24.93 1.03 -3.96
C ASP A 100 -24.60 -0.29 -4.69
N GLY A 101 -24.41 -1.38 -3.94
CA GLY A 101 -24.10 -2.71 -4.48
C GLY A 101 -22.64 -2.93 -4.88
N ASN A 102 -21.76 -1.95 -4.68
CA ASN A 102 -20.31 -2.04 -4.93
C ASN A 102 -19.53 -2.08 -3.62
N GLY A 103 -18.20 -2.08 -3.68
CA GLY A 103 -17.37 -2.26 -2.49
C GLY A 103 -17.44 -1.08 -1.50
N ILE A 104 -17.41 -1.37 -0.20
CA ILE A 104 -17.30 -0.36 0.86
C ILE A 104 -15.90 0.27 0.83
N VAL A 105 -15.81 1.60 0.78
CA VAL A 105 -14.55 2.34 0.70
C VAL A 105 -14.08 2.74 2.09
N TYR A 106 -12.88 2.34 2.48
CA TYR A 106 -12.20 2.79 3.69
C TYR A 106 -11.06 3.75 3.35
N VAL A 107 -10.95 4.83 4.12
CA VAL A 107 -9.99 5.90 3.88
C VAL A 107 -9.23 6.23 5.16
N GLY A 108 -7.91 6.15 5.08
CA GLY A 108 -6.98 6.49 6.14
C GLY A 108 -6.30 7.83 5.86
N THR A 109 -6.06 8.61 6.92
CA THR A 109 -5.58 9.99 6.80
C THR A 109 -4.34 10.29 7.61
N GLU A 110 -3.82 11.50 7.43
CA GLU A 110 -2.91 12.16 8.35
C GLU A 110 -3.50 13.49 8.91
N PRO A 111 -3.46 13.72 10.24
CA PRO A 111 -3.22 12.72 11.30
C PRO A 111 -4.09 11.47 11.21
N SER A 112 -3.68 10.38 11.88
CA SER A 112 -4.38 9.09 11.76
C SER A 112 -5.85 9.18 12.15
N ALA A 113 -6.73 8.97 11.17
CA ALA A 113 -8.14 8.72 11.34
C ALA A 113 -8.62 7.77 10.23
N MET A 114 -9.77 7.13 10.46
CA MET A 114 -10.43 6.25 9.51
C MET A 114 -11.82 6.76 9.18
N PHE A 115 -12.11 6.81 7.88
CA PHE A 115 -13.41 7.13 7.34
C PHE A 115 -13.94 5.97 6.51
N VAL A 116 -15.26 5.87 6.38
CA VAL A 116 -15.92 4.87 5.56
C VAL A 116 -16.97 5.50 4.65
N SER A 117 -17.10 4.97 3.44
CA SER A 117 -18.23 5.22 2.55
C SER A 117 -18.85 3.91 2.09
N LYS A 118 -20.16 3.78 2.27
CA LYS A 118 -20.96 2.64 1.79
C LYS A 118 -21.68 2.93 0.47
N ASN A 119 -21.49 4.11 -0.11
CA ASN A 119 -22.18 4.55 -1.33
C ASN A 119 -21.19 5.08 -2.37
N GLY A 120 -20.09 4.35 -2.55
CA GLY A 120 -19.10 4.63 -3.58
C GLY A 120 -18.36 5.97 -3.44
N GLY A 121 -18.36 6.60 -2.26
CA GLY A 121 -17.70 7.88 -2.00
C GLY A 121 -18.60 9.12 -2.11
N ASP A 122 -19.92 8.96 -2.24
CA ASP A 122 -20.86 10.10 -2.26
C ASP A 122 -21.01 10.74 -0.86
N SER A 123 -20.80 9.97 0.21
CA SER A 123 -20.71 10.47 1.58
C SER A 123 -19.78 9.62 2.44
N PHE A 124 -19.20 10.23 3.47
CA PHE A 124 -18.28 9.58 4.39
C PHE A 124 -18.70 9.73 5.86
N GLU A 125 -18.44 8.70 6.66
CA GLU A 125 -18.58 8.71 8.11
C GLU A 125 -17.20 8.57 8.76
N LEU A 126 -16.94 9.30 9.85
CA LEU A 126 -15.76 9.11 10.68
C LEU A 126 -15.96 7.86 11.55
N LEU A 127 -15.16 6.83 11.34
CA LEU A 127 -15.16 5.63 12.19
C LEU A 127 -14.38 5.86 13.48
N THR A 128 -13.19 6.46 13.38
CA THR A 128 -12.32 6.71 14.54
C THR A 128 -11.24 7.72 14.19
N ASP A 129 -10.84 8.54 15.15
CA ASP A 129 -9.64 9.39 15.10
C ASP A 129 -8.51 8.87 16.01
N TYR A 130 -8.71 7.67 16.57
CA TYR A 130 -7.77 6.92 17.38
C TYR A 130 -7.27 7.57 18.68
N ARG A 131 -7.72 8.78 19.05
CA ARG A 131 -7.27 9.47 20.27
C ARG A 131 -7.59 8.71 21.56
N GLN A 132 -8.53 7.77 21.49
CA GLN A 132 -8.93 6.87 22.57
C GLN A 132 -8.01 5.65 22.73
N MET A 133 -7.10 5.38 21.77
CA MET A 133 -6.17 4.26 21.86
C MET A 133 -5.12 4.50 22.96
N PRO A 134 -4.84 3.53 23.85
CA PRO A 134 -3.87 3.70 24.93
C PRO A 134 -2.47 4.10 24.43
N SER A 135 -2.04 3.60 23.27
CA SER A 135 -0.73 3.93 22.71
C SER A 135 -0.68 5.20 21.86
N TYR A 136 -1.80 5.92 21.66
CA TYR A 136 -1.87 7.09 20.78
C TYR A 136 -0.77 8.13 21.03
N SER A 137 -0.49 8.45 22.30
CA SER A 137 0.51 9.47 22.66
C SER A 137 1.97 9.07 22.35
N SER A 138 2.21 7.82 21.96
CA SER A 138 3.53 7.31 21.58
C SER A 138 3.77 7.32 20.07
N TRP A 139 2.75 7.62 19.26
CA TRP A 139 2.85 7.54 17.81
C TRP A 139 3.56 8.75 17.21
N PHE A 140 4.36 8.52 16.17
CA PHE A 140 5.10 9.58 15.49
C PHE A 140 5.55 9.14 14.10
N PHE A 141 5.71 10.07 13.16
CA PHE A 141 6.36 9.83 11.88
C PHE A 141 7.82 10.29 11.98
N PRO A 142 8.84 9.44 11.70
CA PRO A 142 10.25 9.77 11.97
C PRO A 142 10.74 11.08 11.34
N GLN A 143 10.27 11.40 10.12
CA GLN A 143 10.66 12.63 9.44
C GLN A 143 9.90 13.87 9.96
N ARG A 144 8.70 13.67 10.53
CA ARG A 144 7.83 14.72 11.06
C ARG A 144 7.23 14.26 12.39
N THR A 145 8.05 14.33 13.44
CA THR A 145 7.75 13.71 14.74
C THR A 145 6.53 14.26 15.47
N TYR A 146 5.93 15.35 14.97
CA TYR A 146 4.71 15.96 15.51
C TYR A 146 3.42 15.33 14.97
N THR A 147 3.50 14.39 14.02
CA THR A 147 2.33 13.75 13.40
C THR A 147 2.52 12.24 13.29
N HIS A 148 1.47 11.53 12.90
CA HIS A 148 1.42 10.11 12.59
C HIS A 148 0.31 9.91 11.54
N HIS A 149 0.36 8.84 10.75
CA HIS A 149 -0.65 8.60 9.72
C HIS A 149 -1.06 7.14 9.64
N VAL A 150 -2.26 6.90 9.09
CA VAL A 150 -2.66 5.56 8.67
C VAL A 150 -1.79 5.17 7.49
N LYS A 151 -0.97 4.14 7.66
CA LYS A 151 -0.04 3.66 6.65
C LYS A 151 -0.69 2.66 5.71
N HIS A 152 -1.33 1.63 6.26
CA HIS A 152 -1.96 0.58 5.48
C HIS A 152 -3.31 0.18 6.07
N ILE A 153 -4.25 -0.15 5.21
CA ILE A 153 -5.57 -0.70 5.57
C ILE A 153 -5.68 -2.07 4.93
N GLU A 154 -5.74 -3.12 5.74
CA GLU A 154 -5.93 -4.50 5.30
C GLU A 154 -7.29 -4.99 5.79
N ILE A 155 -8.13 -5.41 4.84
CA ILE A 155 -9.42 -6.04 5.11
C ILE A 155 -9.18 -7.54 5.09
N ASP A 156 -9.53 -8.25 6.16
CA ASP A 156 -9.23 -9.67 6.25
C ASP A 156 -9.90 -10.45 5.11
N ALA A 157 -9.11 -11.24 4.40
CA ALA A 157 -9.55 -11.93 3.20
C ALA A 157 -10.58 -13.05 3.48
N ASN A 158 -10.74 -13.49 4.73
CA ASN A 158 -11.69 -14.51 5.15
C ASN A 158 -12.86 -13.94 5.95
N ASN A 159 -12.68 -12.79 6.60
CA ASN A 159 -13.73 -12.09 7.34
C ASN A 159 -13.65 -10.56 7.12
N PRO A 160 -14.36 -10.00 6.13
CA PRO A 160 -14.29 -8.57 5.83
C PRO A 160 -14.76 -7.61 6.94
N GLU A 161 -15.46 -8.09 7.98
CA GLU A 161 -15.75 -7.28 9.17
C GLU A 161 -14.50 -7.06 10.04
N THR A 162 -13.47 -7.87 9.84
CA THR A 162 -12.16 -7.67 10.47
C THR A 162 -11.32 -6.73 9.62
N ILE A 163 -11.00 -5.57 10.20
CA ILE A 163 -10.22 -4.52 9.54
C ILE A 163 -8.98 -4.25 10.37
N TYR A 164 -7.85 -4.24 9.69
CA TYR A 164 -6.55 -3.95 10.25
C TYR A 164 -6.06 -2.62 9.73
N THR A 165 -5.54 -1.78 10.63
CA THR A 165 -4.95 -0.50 10.29
C THR A 165 -3.55 -0.42 10.90
N THR A 166 -2.55 -0.12 10.08
CA THR A 166 -1.19 0.13 10.58
C THR A 166 -0.94 1.62 10.69
N ILE A 167 -0.23 2.03 11.75
CA ILE A 167 0.22 3.40 11.98
C ILE A 167 1.73 3.46 11.83
N GLU A 168 2.24 4.35 10.98
CA GLU A 168 3.67 4.60 10.80
C GLU A 168 4.07 5.86 11.61
N VAL A 169 4.67 5.75 12.79
CA VAL A 169 5.00 4.57 13.64
C VAL A 169 4.02 4.53 14.81
N GLY A 170 3.45 3.37 15.11
CA GLY A 170 2.46 3.20 16.19
C GLY A 170 1.90 1.78 16.36
N GLY A 171 2.11 0.93 15.35
CA GLY A 171 1.78 -0.49 15.36
C GLY A 171 0.48 -0.80 14.63
N LEU A 172 -0.15 -1.90 15.02
CA LEU A 172 -1.39 -2.40 14.42
C LEU A 172 -2.59 -2.14 15.34
N ILE A 173 -3.66 -1.65 14.73
CA ILE A 173 -4.98 -1.47 15.36
C ILE A 173 -5.96 -2.35 14.59
N LYS A 174 -6.88 -2.99 15.32
CA LYS A 174 -7.81 -3.96 14.77
C LYS A 174 -9.25 -3.59 15.12
N SER A 175 -10.15 -3.76 14.17
CA SER A 175 -11.58 -3.88 14.39
C SER A 175 -12.04 -5.28 13.97
N VAL A 176 -13.07 -5.80 14.61
CA VAL A 176 -13.72 -7.09 14.29
C VAL A 176 -15.21 -6.95 14.02
N ASP A 177 -15.72 -5.73 13.94
CA ASP A 177 -17.13 -5.38 13.83
C ASP A 177 -17.38 -4.34 12.71
N GLY A 178 -16.57 -4.40 11.65
CA GLY A 178 -16.70 -3.52 10.47
C GLY A 178 -16.24 -2.08 10.72
N GLY A 179 -15.48 -1.83 11.78
CA GLY A 179 -14.91 -0.52 12.12
C GLY A 179 -15.66 0.23 13.23
N MET A 180 -16.65 -0.39 13.89
CA MET A 180 -17.42 0.26 14.96
C MET A 180 -16.60 0.40 16.26
N THR A 181 -15.80 -0.62 16.59
CA THR A 181 -14.86 -0.59 17.71
C THR A 181 -13.46 -1.01 17.28
N TRP A 182 -12.46 -0.50 18.00
CA TRP A 182 -11.05 -0.67 17.69
C TRP A 182 -10.26 -1.08 18.93
N THR A 183 -9.34 -2.01 18.78
CA THR A 183 -8.46 -2.51 19.85
C THR A 183 -7.01 -2.54 19.41
N GLU A 184 -6.12 -2.41 20.38
CA GLU A 184 -4.70 -2.73 20.26
C GLU A 184 -4.37 -3.88 21.20
N GLU A 185 -4.01 -5.04 20.65
CA GLU A 185 -3.60 -6.21 21.43
C GLU A 185 -2.11 -6.41 21.21
N LYS A 186 -1.30 -5.89 22.15
CA LYS A 186 0.16 -5.90 22.07
C LYS A 186 0.73 -6.93 23.06
N GLU A 187 1.22 -8.05 22.55
CA GLU A 187 1.90 -9.08 23.35
C GLU A 187 3.33 -9.34 22.85
N GLY A 188 4.26 -9.59 23.78
CA GLY A 188 5.63 -9.99 23.46
C GLY A 188 6.41 -8.96 22.63
N ASN A 189 7.22 -9.45 21.68
CA ASN A 189 8.00 -8.61 20.77
C ASN A 189 7.13 -8.08 19.62
N TYR A 190 6.25 -7.14 19.93
CA TYR A 190 5.26 -6.60 19.00
C TYR A 190 5.88 -5.69 17.91
N PRO A 191 5.49 -5.83 16.62
CA PRO A 191 5.91 -4.92 15.55
C PRO A 191 5.38 -3.50 15.72
N GLN A 192 6.22 -2.48 15.54
CA GLN A 192 5.84 -1.08 15.76
C GLN A 192 5.65 -0.29 14.47
N ASP A 193 6.40 -0.63 13.42
CA ASP A 193 6.49 0.11 12.17
C ASP A 193 6.14 -0.79 10.98
N ILE A 194 4.86 -1.18 10.90
CA ILE A 194 4.36 -2.07 9.84
C ILE A 194 4.01 -1.23 8.60
N HIS A 195 4.83 -1.31 7.56
CA HIS A 195 4.63 -0.56 6.32
C HIS A 195 3.53 -1.17 5.43
N ILE A 196 3.49 -2.49 5.31
CA ILE A 196 2.43 -3.23 4.60
C ILE A 196 2.05 -4.45 5.41
N LEU A 197 0.75 -4.65 5.57
CA LEU A 197 0.15 -5.83 6.19
C LEU A 197 -0.67 -6.59 5.14
N LYS A 198 -0.60 -7.92 5.14
CA LYS A 198 -1.43 -8.77 4.28
C LYS A 198 -2.08 -9.89 5.06
N SER A 199 -3.31 -10.21 4.70
CA SER A 199 -4.03 -11.44 5.05
C SER A 199 -4.11 -12.35 3.82
N HIS A 200 -4.52 -13.61 4.00
CA HIS A 200 -4.62 -14.55 2.87
C HIS A 200 -5.79 -15.53 2.99
N ARG A 201 -6.55 -15.73 1.90
CA ARG A 201 -7.74 -16.62 1.88
C ARG A 201 -7.41 -18.07 2.21
N ASN A 202 -6.27 -18.56 1.75
CA ASN A 202 -5.83 -19.94 2.00
C ASN A 202 -5.04 -20.10 3.32
N ALA A 203 -4.88 -19.04 4.12
CA ALA A 203 -4.25 -19.10 5.44
C ALA A 203 -5.01 -18.22 6.45
N PRO A 204 -6.22 -18.64 6.89
CA PRO A 204 -7.02 -17.87 7.84
C PRO A 204 -6.27 -17.56 9.13
N ASN A 205 -6.50 -16.35 9.69
CA ASN A 205 -5.80 -15.78 10.85
C ASN A 205 -4.29 -15.54 10.68
N ARG A 206 -3.71 -15.88 9.52
CA ARG A 206 -2.31 -15.56 9.25
C ARG A 206 -2.20 -14.15 8.69
N LEU A 207 -1.32 -13.37 9.31
CA LEU A 207 -0.94 -12.04 8.84
C LEU A 207 0.55 -12.02 8.51
N TYR A 208 0.88 -11.26 7.47
CA TYR A 208 2.24 -11.04 7.00
C TYR A 208 2.53 -9.54 7.09
N GLY A 209 3.66 -9.15 7.67
CA GLY A 209 4.05 -7.75 7.83
C GLY A 209 5.47 -7.50 7.36
N VAL A 210 5.67 -6.48 6.53
CA VAL A 210 7.01 -5.90 6.28
C VAL A 210 7.18 -4.64 7.11
N LEU A 211 8.37 -4.49 7.68
CA LEU A 211 8.59 -3.66 8.85
C LEU A 211 9.80 -2.72 8.67
N GLY A 212 9.69 -1.53 9.27
CA GLY A 212 10.81 -0.62 9.53
C GLY A 212 11.46 -0.84 10.91
N ASP A 213 11.01 -1.82 11.69
CA ASP A 213 11.43 -2.07 13.07
C ASP A 213 12.95 -2.20 13.24
N SER A 214 13.66 -2.80 12.28
CA SER A 214 15.13 -2.91 12.32
C SER A 214 15.85 -1.56 12.40
N PHE A 215 15.24 -0.49 11.88
CA PHE A 215 15.77 0.87 12.01
C PHE A 215 15.52 1.48 13.40
N LEU A 216 14.44 1.09 14.06
CA LEU A 216 14.04 1.57 15.38
C LEU A 216 14.67 0.76 16.53
N LYS A 217 14.98 -0.51 16.28
CA LYS A 217 15.42 -1.50 17.26
C LYS A 217 16.77 -2.08 16.85
N GLU A 218 16.79 -3.34 16.40
CA GLU A 218 17.99 -4.09 16.04
C GLU A 218 17.75 -4.89 14.74
N PRO A 219 18.81 -5.22 13.97
CA PRO A 219 18.67 -6.00 12.75
C PRO A 219 17.93 -7.33 12.95
N GLY A 220 17.23 -7.79 11.91
CA GLY A 220 16.47 -9.05 11.95
C GLY A 220 14.98 -8.87 12.26
N GLN A 221 14.46 -7.65 12.11
CA GLN A 221 13.06 -7.29 12.34
C GLN A 221 12.42 -6.63 11.12
N GLU A 222 12.78 -7.07 9.91
CA GLU A 222 12.26 -6.55 8.65
C GLU A 222 10.93 -7.20 8.25
N TYR A 223 10.66 -8.40 8.74
CA TYR A 223 9.47 -9.17 8.38
C TYR A 223 8.99 -10.03 9.54
N ALA A 224 7.68 -10.04 9.76
CA ALA A 224 7.05 -10.87 10.78
C ALA A 224 5.75 -11.48 10.31
N GLU A 225 5.39 -12.61 10.92
CA GLU A 225 4.11 -13.27 10.70
C GLU A 225 3.39 -13.50 12.03
N SER A 226 2.07 -13.35 11.99
CA SER A 226 1.16 -13.75 13.05
C SER A 226 0.28 -14.90 12.57
N ASN A 227 -0.07 -15.84 13.45
CA ASN A 227 -1.00 -16.93 13.16
C ASN A 227 -2.30 -16.84 13.99
N ASP A 228 -2.47 -15.74 14.73
CA ASP A 228 -3.59 -15.50 15.65
C ASP A 228 -4.29 -14.15 15.39
N GLY A 229 -4.17 -13.66 14.15
CA GLY A 229 -4.82 -12.44 13.72
C GLY A 229 -4.24 -11.18 14.36
N GLY A 230 -2.94 -11.18 14.65
CA GLY A 230 -2.13 -10.02 15.04
C GLY A 230 -1.79 -9.90 16.53
N LYS A 231 -2.11 -10.90 17.36
CA LYS A 231 -1.85 -10.87 18.81
C LYS A 231 -0.39 -11.16 19.12
N THR A 232 0.14 -12.25 18.55
CA THR A 232 1.55 -12.64 18.67
C THR A 232 2.23 -12.69 17.30
N TRP A 233 3.54 -12.44 17.30
CA TRP A 233 4.34 -12.25 16.09
C TRP A 233 5.65 -13.02 16.15
N ASN A 234 6.01 -13.64 15.03
CA ASN A 234 7.27 -14.34 14.83
C ASN A 234 8.05 -13.64 13.71
N TYR A 235 9.26 -13.18 14.01
CA TYR A 235 10.15 -12.59 13.02
C TYR A 235 10.84 -13.71 12.22
N MET A 236 10.74 -13.64 10.90
CA MET A 236 11.21 -14.69 10.00
C MET A 236 12.17 -14.11 8.97
N CYS A 237 13.30 -13.57 9.42
CA CYS A 237 14.22 -12.76 8.60
C CYS A 237 15.47 -13.50 8.12
N SER A 238 15.57 -14.83 8.33
CA SER A 238 16.73 -15.61 7.90
C SER A 238 16.96 -15.47 6.40
N GLY A 239 18.17 -15.09 5.99
CA GLY A 239 18.55 -14.86 4.59
C GLY A 239 18.46 -13.40 4.12
N LEU A 240 17.74 -12.52 4.84
CA LEU A 240 17.69 -11.09 4.54
C LEU A 240 19.03 -10.42 4.89
N LYS A 241 19.50 -9.55 3.99
CA LYS A 241 20.77 -8.81 4.15
C LYS A 241 20.57 -7.28 4.21
N HIS A 242 19.34 -6.83 4.01
CA HIS A 242 18.99 -5.41 3.88
C HIS A 242 17.86 -5.10 4.88
N HIS A 243 18.17 -4.24 5.84
CA HIS A 243 17.46 -4.13 7.12
C HIS A 243 16.33 -3.09 7.14
N TYR A 244 15.66 -2.90 5.99
CA TYR A 244 14.48 -2.06 5.86
C TYR A 244 13.56 -2.64 4.80
N ALA A 245 12.39 -3.18 5.17
CA ALA A 245 11.41 -3.71 4.23
C ALA A 245 10.19 -2.80 4.16
N TYR A 246 9.70 -2.52 2.94
CA TYR A 246 8.68 -1.48 2.74
C TYR A 246 7.47 -1.94 1.92
N GLN A 247 7.68 -2.87 0.98
CA GLN A 247 6.63 -3.33 0.07
C GLN A 247 6.60 -4.85 0.03
N MET A 248 5.40 -5.41 -0.18
CA MET A 248 5.15 -6.84 -0.18
C MET A 248 4.01 -7.22 -1.11
N ALA A 249 4.18 -8.34 -1.82
CA ALA A 249 3.10 -9.05 -2.49
C ALA A 249 3.09 -10.52 -2.07
N VAL A 250 1.90 -11.05 -1.83
CA VAL A 250 1.66 -12.48 -1.53
C VAL A 250 0.93 -13.07 -2.72
N ASN A 251 1.37 -14.24 -3.21
CA ASN A 251 0.67 -14.94 -4.29
C ASN A 251 -0.72 -15.37 -3.79
N PRO A 252 -1.83 -14.93 -4.43
CA PRO A 252 -3.18 -15.22 -3.94
C PRO A 252 -3.54 -16.72 -3.97
N ASN A 253 -2.78 -17.53 -4.71
CA ASN A 253 -2.98 -18.97 -4.81
C ASN A 253 -2.02 -19.77 -3.91
N ASP A 254 -1.00 -19.13 -3.33
CA ASP A 254 0.01 -19.78 -2.49
C ASP A 254 0.45 -18.86 -1.33
N PRO A 255 -0.03 -19.11 -0.09
CA PRO A 255 0.31 -18.29 1.08
C PRO A 255 1.79 -18.34 1.50
N GLU A 256 2.61 -19.22 0.90
CA GLU A 256 4.03 -19.32 1.20
C GLU A 256 4.92 -18.64 0.15
N ASN A 257 4.35 -18.25 -1.01
CA ASN A 257 5.07 -17.55 -2.06
C ASN A 257 4.90 -16.04 -1.90
N ILE A 258 5.92 -15.42 -1.30
CA ILE A 258 5.90 -14.01 -0.90
C ILE A 258 7.11 -13.31 -1.51
N ILE A 259 6.88 -12.11 -2.06
CA ILE A 259 7.92 -11.21 -2.54
C ILE A 259 7.91 -9.96 -1.68
N ILE A 260 9.09 -9.53 -1.24
CA ILE A 260 9.28 -8.26 -0.52
C ILE A 260 10.33 -7.40 -1.22
N ALA A 261 10.17 -6.09 -1.07
CA ALA A 261 11.19 -5.13 -1.46
C ALA A 261 11.85 -4.54 -0.22
N THR A 262 13.18 -4.55 -0.22
CA THR A 262 14.02 -4.09 0.90
C THR A 262 15.06 -3.07 0.44
N SER A 263 15.61 -2.35 1.41
CA SER A 263 16.75 -1.44 1.25
C SER A 263 17.64 -1.51 2.50
N SER A 264 18.80 -0.87 2.45
CA SER A 264 19.75 -0.84 3.56
C SER A 264 19.23 -0.04 4.76
N ASN A 265 18.46 1.04 4.52
CA ASN A 265 17.85 1.90 5.54
C ASN A 265 16.78 2.81 4.88
N PRO A 266 15.89 3.46 5.66
CA PRO A 266 14.85 4.34 5.12
C PRO A 266 15.39 5.50 4.26
N HIS A 267 16.54 6.09 4.61
CA HIS A 267 17.09 7.21 3.83
C HIS A 267 17.45 6.74 2.40
N VAL A 268 18.12 5.60 2.31
CA VAL A 268 18.53 4.98 1.05
C VAL A 268 17.32 4.47 0.25
N ALA A 269 16.26 3.99 0.91
CA ALA A 269 15.06 3.51 0.22
C ALA A 269 14.34 4.60 -0.59
N HIS A 270 14.43 5.86 -0.14
CA HIS A 270 13.58 6.96 -0.62
C HIS A 270 14.33 8.15 -1.24
N ASP A 271 15.62 8.38 -0.92
CA ASP A 271 16.37 9.58 -1.33
C ASP A 271 16.95 9.51 -2.76
N TYR A 272 16.10 9.82 -3.74
CA TYR A 272 16.49 9.85 -5.15
C TYR A 272 17.35 11.07 -5.53
N ASN A 273 17.28 12.16 -4.77
CA ASN A 273 17.98 13.41 -5.08
C ASN A 273 19.51 13.26 -5.03
N ASN A 274 20.01 12.29 -4.28
CA ASN A 274 21.44 12.05 -4.13
C ASN A 274 21.96 10.86 -4.96
N GLY A 275 21.11 10.21 -5.76
CA GLY A 275 21.48 9.06 -6.60
C GLY A 275 21.97 7.84 -5.80
N LYS A 276 21.67 7.81 -4.49
CA LYS A 276 22.13 6.79 -3.55
C LYS A 276 21.13 5.67 -3.35
N CYS A 277 19.93 5.77 -3.91
CA CYS A 277 18.91 4.76 -3.72
C CYS A 277 19.40 3.37 -4.11
N GLU A 278 18.99 2.38 -3.34
CA GLU A 278 19.10 0.98 -3.70
C GLU A 278 17.91 0.21 -3.14
N SER A 279 17.45 -0.76 -3.92
CA SER A 279 16.39 -1.65 -3.53
C SER A 279 16.70 -3.07 -4.00
N PHE A 280 16.32 -4.04 -3.18
CA PHE A 280 16.57 -5.45 -3.41
C PHE A 280 15.26 -6.22 -3.29
N ILE A 281 15.06 -7.21 -4.17
CA ILE A 281 13.87 -8.05 -4.14
C ILE A 281 14.23 -9.39 -3.50
N TYR A 282 13.43 -9.79 -2.52
CA TYR A 282 13.58 -11.08 -1.85
C TYR A 282 12.31 -11.92 -2.04
N LYS A 283 12.52 -13.22 -2.24
CA LYS A 283 11.47 -14.22 -2.31
C LYS A 283 11.54 -15.13 -1.08
N LYS A 284 10.38 -15.42 -0.50
CA LYS A 284 10.19 -16.48 0.49
C LYS A 284 9.46 -17.64 -0.16
N GLU A 285 9.87 -18.83 0.24
CA GLU A 285 9.20 -20.10 -0.03
C GLU A 285 9.09 -20.86 1.30
N LYS A 286 8.19 -21.84 1.34
CA LYS A 286 7.93 -22.63 2.54
C LYS A 286 9.21 -23.25 3.09
N ASP A 287 9.45 -23.07 4.38
CA ASP A 287 10.57 -23.65 5.13
C ASP A 287 11.97 -23.34 4.56
N GLN A 288 12.11 -22.31 3.72
CA GLN A 288 13.38 -21.83 3.18
C GLN A 288 13.73 -20.45 3.73
N PRO A 289 15.04 -20.11 3.86
CA PRO A 289 15.45 -18.74 4.10
C PRO A 289 15.06 -17.86 2.90
N TRP A 290 14.95 -16.55 3.13
CA TRP A 290 14.76 -15.58 2.06
C TRP A 290 15.92 -15.64 1.07
N ALA A 291 15.57 -15.60 -0.21
CA ALA A 291 16.51 -15.59 -1.32
C ALA A 291 16.35 -14.30 -2.13
N GLU A 292 17.47 -13.64 -2.45
CA GLU A 292 17.47 -12.44 -3.29
C GLU A 292 17.18 -12.82 -4.75
N MET A 293 16.15 -12.22 -5.35
CA MET A 293 15.64 -12.56 -6.69
C MET A 293 15.62 -11.34 -7.62
N ASN A 294 16.81 -10.90 -8.03
CA ASN A 294 17.00 -9.73 -8.90
C ASN A 294 17.18 -10.07 -10.39
N VAL A 295 16.99 -11.33 -10.80
CA VAL A 295 17.20 -11.77 -12.19
C VAL A 295 16.20 -11.10 -13.11
N GLY A 296 16.70 -10.38 -14.13
CA GLY A 296 15.88 -9.65 -15.10
C GLY A 296 15.44 -8.25 -14.64
N LEU A 297 15.77 -7.85 -13.42
CA LEU A 297 15.58 -6.49 -12.92
C LEU A 297 16.83 -5.63 -13.18
N PRO A 298 16.70 -4.29 -13.16
CA PRO A 298 17.85 -3.39 -13.15
C PRO A 298 18.75 -3.64 -11.94
N THR A 299 19.99 -3.15 -12.03
CA THR A 299 20.87 -3.12 -10.85
C THR A 299 20.18 -2.43 -9.65
N PRO A 300 20.36 -2.94 -8.42
CA PRO A 300 19.83 -2.31 -7.21
C PRO A 300 20.17 -0.82 -7.11
N LYS A 301 21.40 -0.43 -7.46
CA LYS A 301 21.86 0.97 -7.38
C LYS A 301 21.05 1.89 -8.30
N GLY A 302 20.61 3.02 -7.74
CA GLY A 302 19.74 4.01 -8.39
C GLY A 302 18.28 3.57 -8.50
N THR A 303 17.89 2.45 -7.88
CA THR A 303 16.48 2.00 -7.85
C THR A 303 15.87 2.42 -6.52
N ILE A 304 14.80 3.20 -6.60
CA ILE A 304 13.96 3.57 -5.45
C ILE A 304 13.14 2.35 -5.06
N ILE A 305 12.81 2.20 -3.77
CA ILE A 305 12.04 1.05 -3.30
C ILE A 305 10.73 0.90 -4.12
N PRO A 306 10.53 -0.24 -4.81
CA PRO A 306 9.44 -0.39 -5.76
C PRO A 306 8.14 -0.83 -5.09
N VAL A 307 7.03 -0.62 -5.80
CA VAL A 307 5.71 -1.17 -5.47
C VAL A 307 5.62 -2.61 -6.00
N LEU A 308 5.05 -3.50 -5.19
CA LEU A 308 4.83 -4.91 -5.54
C LEU A 308 3.33 -5.24 -5.52
N LYS A 309 2.86 -5.96 -6.54
CA LYS A 309 1.48 -6.49 -6.60
C LYS A 309 1.49 -7.92 -7.13
N ALA A 310 0.46 -8.69 -6.76
CA ALA A 310 0.18 -10.00 -7.33
C ALA A 310 -1.23 -10.02 -7.94
N THR A 311 -1.41 -10.61 -9.11
CA THR A 311 -2.72 -10.84 -9.73
C THR A 311 -3.28 -12.20 -9.38
N SER A 312 -4.58 -12.41 -9.58
CA SER A 312 -5.30 -13.65 -9.23
C SER A 312 -4.76 -14.92 -9.91
N ASP A 313 -4.03 -14.77 -11.00
CA ASP A 313 -3.33 -15.86 -11.71
C ASP A 313 -1.96 -16.22 -11.09
N GLY A 314 -1.53 -15.51 -10.04
CA GLY A 314 -0.23 -15.70 -9.39
C GLY A 314 0.93 -14.92 -10.04
N THR A 315 0.66 -14.09 -11.06
CA THR A 315 1.69 -13.22 -11.65
C THR A 315 2.03 -12.09 -10.70
N PHE A 316 3.32 -11.86 -10.47
CA PHE A 316 3.81 -10.69 -9.74
C PHE A 316 4.15 -9.55 -10.68
N TYR A 317 3.93 -8.33 -10.22
CA TYR A 317 4.34 -7.11 -10.89
C TYR A 317 5.16 -6.24 -9.94
N LEU A 318 6.20 -5.62 -10.49
CA LEU A 318 7.08 -4.69 -9.82
C LEU A 318 7.06 -3.38 -10.57
N PHE A 319 6.71 -2.30 -9.89
CA PHE A 319 6.74 -0.94 -10.42
C PHE A 319 7.81 -0.13 -9.69
N SER A 320 8.81 0.35 -10.43
CA SER A 320 9.93 1.16 -9.93
C SER A 320 10.10 2.42 -10.75
N ASN A 321 10.98 3.31 -10.30
CA ASN A 321 11.45 4.46 -11.08
C ASN A 321 12.18 4.07 -12.38
N LYS A 322 12.45 2.78 -12.63
CA LYS A 322 13.12 2.27 -13.84
C LYS A 322 12.20 1.53 -14.81
N GLY A 323 10.92 1.36 -14.46
CA GLY A 323 9.93 0.69 -15.30
C GLY A 323 9.00 -0.24 -14.53
N VAL A 324 8.16 -0.95 -15.29
CA VAL A 324 7.27 -2.00 -14.81
C VAL A 324 7.76 -3.35 -15.32
N TYR A 325 7.84 -4.31 -14.40
CA TYR A 325 8.32 -5.66 -14.65
C TYR A 325 7.29 -6.67 -14.17
N GLN A 326 7.24 -7.83 -14.83
CA GLN A 326 6.40 -8.95 -14.41
C GLN A 326 7.22 -10.21 -14.16
N SER A 327 6.71 -11.06 -13.28
CA SER A 327 7.20 -12.41 -13.07
C SER A 327 6.02 -13.39 -13.06
N VAL A 328 6.09 -14.37 -13.97
CA VAL A 328 5.07 -15.43 -14.13
C VAL A 328 5.49 -16.76 -13.49
N ASP A 329 6.65 -16.79 -12.82
CA ASP A 329 7.27 -17.98 -12.24
C ASP A 329 7.49 -17.85 -10.72
N GLY A 330 6.52 -17.18 -10.07
CA GLY A 330 6.50 -17.00 -8.62
C GLY A 330 7.54 -16.02 -8.09
N GLY A 331 8.00 -15.07 -8.92
CA GLY A 331 8.98 -14.04 -8.53
C GLY A 331 10.44 -14.45 -8.69
N SER A 332 10.72 -15.50 -9.47
CA SER A 332 12.09 -16.03 -9.64
C SER A 332 12.83 -15.34 -10.78
N ASN A 333 12.12 -15.04 -11.88
CA ASN A 333 12.63 -14.27 -13.01
C ASN A 333 11.67 -13.14 -13.38
N TRP A 334 12.24 -11.99 -13.70
CA TRP A 334 11.49 -10.79 -14.06
C TRP A 334 11.70 -10.42 -15.53
N THR A 335 10.66 -9.92 -16.18
CA THR A 335 10.70 -9.42 -17.56
C THR A 335 10.12 -8.01 -17.60
N SER A 336 10.84 -7.09 -18.24
CA SER A 336 10.33 -5.74 -18.48
C SER A 336 9.10 -5.77 -19.38
N LEU A 337 8.09 -4.96 -19.07
CA LEU A 337 6.93 -4.79 -19.96
C LEU A 337 7.20 -3.85 -21.14
N GLU A 338 8.39 -3.23 -21.19
CA GLU A 338 8.83 -2.31 -22.25
C GLU A 338 7.88 -1.12 -22.46
N ILE A 339 7.25 -0.65 -21.38
CA ILE A 339 6.48 0.60 -21.36
C ILE A 339 7.45 1.77 -21.65
N PRO A 340 7.12 2.70 -22.58
CA PRO A 340 7.92 3.90 -22.81
C PRO A 340 8.20 4.64 -21.51
N TRP A 341 9.47 4.89 -21.22
CA TRP A 341 9.90 5.41 -19.93
C TRP A 341 10.66 6.72 -20.08
N GLU A 342 10.06 7.82 -19.64
CA GLU A 342 10.69 9.13 -19.66
C GLU A 342 11.70 9.28 -18.52
N ASN A 343 12.81 10.01 -18.76
CA ASN A 343 13.84 10.24 -17.74
C ASN A 343 13.28 10.85 -16.44
N ARG A 344 12.23 11.68 -16.53
CA ARG A 344 11.59 12.29 -15.35
C ARG A 344 10.96 11.29 -14.39
N PHE A 345 10.63 10.07 -14.84
CA PHE A 345 10.11 9.01 -13.97
C PHE A 345 11.23 8.35 -13.13
N MET A 346 12.49 8.49 -13.56
CA MET A 346 13.64 7.97 -12.80
C MET A 346 13.91 8.75 -11.51
N GLU A 347 13.36 9.96 -11.41
CA GLU A 347 13.52 10.91 -10.30
C GLU A 347 12.19 11.11 -9.54
N GLN A 348 11.37 10.06 -9.48
CA GLN A 348 10.07 10.05 -8.80
C GLN A 348 9.91 8.81 -7.95
N HIS A 349 9.39 9.01 -6.74
CA HIS A 349 9.11 7.91 -5.83
C HIS A 349 7.81 7.20 -6.24
N PRO A 350 7.81 5.87 -6.48
CA PRO A 350 6.60 5.12 -6.78
C PRO A 350 5.84 4.79 -5.49
N TYR A 351 4.56 5.16 -5.41
CA TYR A 351 3.73 4.96 -4.22
C TYR A 351 2.76 3.79 -4.34
N GLU A 352 2.09 3.64 -5.48
CA GLU A 352 1.09 2.60 -5.67
C GLU A 352 0.88 2.26 -7.16
N MET A 353 0.30 1.09 -7.44
CA MET A 353 -0.08 0.67 -8.79
C MET A 353 -1.42 -0.07 -8.81
N LEU A 354 -2.25 0.23 -9.81
CA LEU A 354 -3.39 -0.60 -10.21
C LEU A 354 -3.09 -1.33 -11.52
N ILE A 355 -3.59 -2.56 -11.62
CA ILE A 355 -3.48 -3.42 -12.79
C ILE A 355 -4.89 -3.74 -13.27
N ILE A 356 -5.19 -3.39 -14.52
CA ILE A 356 -6.50 -3.56 -15.15
C ILE A 356 -6.28 -4.43 -16.40
N LYS A 357 -6.96 -5.57 -16.48
CA LYS A 357 -6.76 -6.60 -17.52
C LYS A 357 -7.97 -6.75 -18.44
#